data_AF-A0A498DX71-F1
#
_entry.id   AF-A0A498DX71-F1
#
_cell.length_a   1.000
_cell.length_b   1.000
_cell.length_c   1.000
_cell.angle_alpha   90.00
_cell.angle_beta   90.00
_cell.angle_gamma   90.00
#
_symmetry.space_group_name_H-M   'P 1'
#
loop_
_entity.id
_entity.type
_entity.pdbx_description
1 polymer ?
#
loop_
_entity_poly.entity_id
_entity_poly.type
_entity_poly.pdbx_seq_one_letter_code
_entity_poly.pdbx_strand_id
1 'polypeptide(L)'
;MAAALAFAAVTGSATTSSAATAGDVGATEWKTYCGDGKACLYISSERVWNLPSCGVNHVNSYFEYAKAHGNGFRIYYTNGLTDTVARDSERTLDGLSLAWKVEVYC
;
A
#
# COMPACT_ATOMS: atom_id res chain seq x y z
N MET A 1 -31.60 -42.44 -38.59
CA MET A 1 -30.31 -42.58 -37.86
C MET A 1 -30.31 -41.54 -36.77
N ALA A 2 -30.31 -41.98 -35.51
CA ALA A 2 -30.29 -41.13 -34.33
C ALA A 2 -28.83 -40.79 -33.98
N ALA A 3 -28.57 -39.54 -33.60
CA ALA A 3 -27.36 -39.15 -32.91
C ALA A 3 -27.74 -38.09 -31.87
N ALA A 4 -27.90 -38.55 -30.63
CA ALA A 4 -28.05 -37.70 -29.46
C ALA A 4 -26.68 -37.09 -29.12
N LEU A 5 -26.63 -35.77 -28.96
CA LEU A 5 -25.48 -35.07 -28.38
C LEU A 5 -25.99 -34.25 -27.22
N ALA A 6 -25.97 -34.86 -26.04
CA ALA A 6 -26.07 -34.19 -24.77
C ALA A 6 -24.68 -33.61 -24.43
N PHE A 7 -24.58 -32.31 -24.19
CA PHE A 7 -23.43 -31.72 -23.52
C PHE A 7 -23.88 -30.68 -22.48
N ALA A 8 -23.74 -31.12 -21.23
CA ALA A 8 -23.51 -30.41 -19.98
C ALA A 8 -23.82 -28.90 -19.91
N ALA A 9 -24.84 -28.58 -19.11
CA ALA A 9 -24.99 -27.28 -18.48
C ALA A 9 -23.84 -27.04 -17.48
N VAL A 10 -22.90 -26.17 -17.84
CA VAL A 10 -21.99 -25.55 -16.86
C VAL A 10 -22.77 -24.43 -16.18
N THR A 11 -23.32 -24.73 -15.01
CA THR A 11 -23.66 -23.72 -14.00
C THR A 11 -22.36 -23.22 -13.41
N GLY A 12 -21.68 -22.33 -14.13
CA GLY A 12 -20.56 -21.57 -13.62
C GLY A 12 -21.11 -20.44 -12.77
N SER A 13 -21.13 -20.66 -11.45
CA SER A 13 -21.31 -19.63 -10.44
C SER A 13 -20.41 -18.45 -10.79
N ALA A 14 -20.99 -17.33 -11.22
CA ALA A 14 -20.27 -16.08 -11.37
C ALA A 14 -19.87 -15.64 -9.96
N THR A 15 -18.67 -16.08 -9.56
CA THR A 15 -17.96 -15.57 -8.41
C THR A 15 -17.93 -14.06 -8.58
N THR A 16 -18.57 -13.39 -7.64
CA THR A 16 -18.50 -11.94 -7.41
C THR A 16 -17.06 -11.49 -7.63
N SER A 17 -16.80 -10.94 -8.81
CA SER A 17 -15.63 -10.11 -9.01
C SER A 17 -15.97 -8.85 -8.23
N SER A 18 -15.63 -8.85 -6.95
CA SER A 18 -15.50 -7.63 -6.18
C SER A 18 -14.62 -6.74 -7.03
N ALA A 19 -15.24 -5.74 -7.65
CA ALA A 19 -14.51 -4.70 -8.34
C ALA A 19 -13.49 -4.21 -7.32
N ALA A 20 -12.21 -4.53 -7.55
CA ALA A 20 -11.15 -3.84 -6.90
C ALA A 20 -11.32 -2.40 -7.37
N THR A 21 -12.00 -1.59 -6.55
CA THR A 21 -11.96 -0.16 -6.66
C THR A 21 -10.48 0.17 -6.64
N ALA A 22 -9.95 0.52 -7.80
CA ALA A 22 -8.67 1.18 -7.92
C ALA A 22 -8.78 2.41 -7.04
N GLY A 23 -8.37 2.26 -5.78
CA GLY A 23 -8.30 3.35 -4.83
C GLY A 23 -7.42 4.38 -5.50
N ASP A 24 -7.96 5.59 -5.64
CA ASP A 24 -7.33 6.71 -6.30
C ASP A 24 -5.82 6.68 -6.03
N VAL A 25 -5.03 6.66 -7.10
CA VAL A 25 -3.58 6.89 -7.08
C VAL A 25 -3.38 8.36 -6.71
N GLY A 26 -3.76 8.68 -5.47
CA GLY A 26 -3.81 10.02 -4.93
C GLY A 26 -2.39 10.51 -4.81
N ALA A 27 -2.15 11.65 -5.43
CA ALA A 27 -0.86 12.32 -5.51
C ALA A 27 -0.03 12.18 -4.23
N THR A 28 1.24 11.82 -4.41
CA THR A 28 2.27 11.81 -3.38
C THR A 28 2.55 13.24 -2.96
N GLU A 29 1.86 13.72 -1.94
CA GLU A 29 1.91 15.12 -1.51
C GLU A 29 2.58 15.24 -0.13
N TRP A 30 3.51 16.19 -0.03
CA TRP A 30 4.02 16.67 1.26
C TRP A 30 2.90 17.41 1.98
N LYS A 31 2.58 17.01 3.21
CA LYS A 31 1.64 17.68 4.10
C LYS A 31 2.27 17.85 5.49
N THR A 32 1.61 18.64 6.33
CA THR A 32 1.96 18.80 7.74
C THR A 32 1.32 17.75 8.64
N TYR A 33 0.44 16.89 8.10
CA TYR A 33 -0.27 15.86 8.84
C TYR A 33 -0.39 14.57 8.02
N CYS A 34 -0.65 13.47 8.72
CA CYS A 34 -0.99 12.19 8.11
C CYS A 34 -2.48 12.08 7.88
N GLY A 35 -2.89 11.81 6.64
CA GLY A 35 -4.30 11.60 6.29
C GLY A 35 -4.81 10.24 6.75
N ASP A 36 -6.08 10.19 7.14
CA ASP A 36 -6.73 8.93 7.48
C ASP A 36 -6.80 7.99 6.26
N GLY A 37 -6.58 6.69 6.50
CA GLY A 37 -6.54 5.69 5.44
C GLY A 37 -5.25 5.67 4.61
N LYS A 38 -4.20 6.42 5.02
CA LYS A 38 -2.94 6.55 4.29
C LYS A 38 -1.75 6.02 5.09
N ALA A 39 -0.71 5.64 4.33
CA ALA A 39 0.62 5.39 4.87
C ALA A 39 1.42 6.71 4.86
N CYS A 40 2.04 7.04 5.99
CA CYS A 40 2.69 8.33 6.19
C CYS A 40 4.13 8.15 6.65
N LEU A 41 5.03 8.88 6.02
CA LEU A 41 6.46 8.91 6.36
C LEU A 41 6.88 10.33 6.70
N TYR A 42 7.61 10.48 7.80
CA TYR A 42 7.97 11.79 8.33
C TYR A 42 9.47 11.99 8.16
N ILE A 43 9.85 13.07 7.48
CA ILE A 43 11.23 13.58 7.53
C ILE A 43 11.40 14.40 8.81
N SER A 44 10.36 15.16 9.17
CA SER A 44 10.27 15.94 10.39
C SER A 44 8.80 16.09 10.78
N SER A 45 8.53 16.66 11.96
CA SER A 45 7.17 16.93 12.46
C SER A 45 6.31 17.76 11.51
N GLU A 46 6.92 18.59 10.67
CA GLU A 46 6.24 19.52 9.75
C GLU A 46 6.24 19.01 8.30
N ARG A 47 6.92 17.89 8.03
CA ARG A 47 7.14 17.39 6.68
C ARG A 47 6.81 15.90 6.58
N VAL A 48 5.54 15.65 6.27
CA VAL A 48 4.92 14.32 6.18
C VAL A 48 4.64 13.98 4.72
N TRP A 49 5.16 12.86 4.26
CA TRP A 49 4.87 12.29 2.96
C TRP A 49 3.66 11.37 3.07
N ASN A 50 2.55 11.75 2.45
CA ASN A 50 1.35 10.91 2.41
C ASN A 50 1.40 10.05 1.15
N LEU A 51 1.47 8.73 1.35
CA LEU A 51 1.49 7.76 0.27
C LEU A 51 0.05 7.37 -0.10
N PRO A 52 -0.20 6.98 -1.36
CA PRO A 52 -1.41 6.30 -1.78
C PRO A 52 -1.77 5.14 -0.85
N SER A 53 -3.07 4.85 -0.76
CA SER A 53 -3.62 3.85 0.16
C SER A 53 -3.24 2.40 -0.21
N CYS A 54 -2.65 2.16 -1.37
CA CYS A 54 -2.37 0.81 -1.86
C CYS A 54 -1.23 0.83 -2.89
N GLY A 55 -0.43 -0.24 -2.92
CA GLY A 55 0.53 -0.52 -3.97
C GLY A 55 1.96 -0.06 -3.67
N VAL A 56 2.81 -0.16 -4.70
CA VAL A 56 4.23 0.19 -4.63
C VAL A 56 4.43 1.65 -4.96
N ASN A 57 5.10 2.36 -4.05
CA ASN A 57 5.37 3.78 -4.12
C ASN A 57 6.87 4.01 -4.04
N HIS A 58 7.41 4.71 -5.02
CA HIS A 58 8.81 5.10 -4.99
C HIS A 58 8.98 6.34 -4.11
N VAL A 59 9.94 6.27 -3.21
CA VAL A 59 10.35 7.37 -2.34
C VAL A 59 11.86 7.56 -2.50
N ASN A 60 12.40 8.70 -2.09
CA ASN A 60 13.84 8.91 -2.14
C ASN A 60 14.25 9.90 -1.04
N SER A 61 14.18 9.46 0.21
CA SER A 61 14.51 10.28 1.36
C SER A 61 14.86 9.44 2.59
N TYR A 62 15.46 10.11 3.57
CA TYR A 62 15.61 9.63 4.93
C TYR A 62 14.36 10.00 5.71
N PHE A 63 13.80 9.05 6.44
CA PHE A 63 12.60 9.24 7.24
C PHE A 63 12.89 8.78 8.67
N GLU A 64 12.42 9.56 9.63
CA GLU A 64 12.66 9.34 11.06
C GLU A 64 11.48 8.64 11.74
N TYR A 65 10.30 8.72 11.12
CA TYR A 65 9.08 8.18 11.70
C TYR A 65 8.10 7.73 10.61
N ALA A 66 7.30 6.73 10.95
CA ALA A 66 6.29 6.17 10.06
C ALA A 66 5.00 5.84 10.80
N LYS A 67 3.88 6.08 10.12
CA LYS A 67 2.54 5.83 10.65
C LYS A 67 1.61 5.27 9.59
N ALA A 68 0.87 4.23 9.96
CA ALA A 68 -0.18 3.62 9.15
C ALA A 68 -1.54 3.99 9.74
N HIS A 69 -2.34 4.78 9.02
CA HIS A 69 -3.77 4.90 9.27
C HIS A 69 -4.50 3.98 8.29
N GLY A 70 -5.03 2.84 8.73
CA GLY A 70 -5.74 1.89 7.87
C GLY A 70 -4.86 0.77 7.31
N ASN A 71 -4.06 1.02 6.27
CA ASN A 71 -3.30 -0.06 5.64
C ASN A 71 -1.87 -0.17 6.17
N GLY A 72 -1.45 -1.39 6.51
CA GLY A 72 -0.05 -1.67 6.85
C GLY A 72 0.85 -1.50 5.63
N PHE A 73 2.13 -1.24 5.85
CA PHE A 73 3.09 -1.06 4.76
C PHE A 73 4.49 -1.50 5.14
N ARG A 74 5.33 -1.66 4.12
CA ARG A 74 6.76 -1.96 4.27
C ARG A 74 7.61 -0.93 3.55
N ILE A 75 8.64 -0.46 4.25
CA ILE A 75 9.65 0.47 3.76
C ILE A 75 10.87 -0.36 3.38
N TYR A 76 11.45 -0.06 2.23
CA TYR A 76 12.67 -0.67 1.72
C TYR A 76 13.76 0.37 1.63
N TYR A 77 14.91 0.04 2.22
CA TYR A 77 16.07 0.91 2.27
C TYR A 77 17.15 0.45 1.30
N THR A 78 18.04 1.36 0.92
CA THR A 78 19.11 1.07 -0.05
C THR A 78 20.19 0.15 0.52
N ASN A 79 20.29 0.07 1.85
CA ASN A 79 21.17 -0.86 2.55
C ASN A 79 20.61 -2.31 2.63
N GLY A 80 19.45 -2.57 2.04
CA GLY A 80 18.81 -3.89 2.01
C GLY A 80 17.96 -4.20 3.25
N LEU A 81 17.93 -3.32 4.25
CA LEU A 81 17.01 -3.45 5.37
C LEU A 81 15.58 -3.12 4.95
N THR A 82 14.62 -3.59 5.75
CA THR A 82 13.22 -3.24 5.61
C THR A 82 12.58 -3.01 6.95
N ASP A 83 11.74 -1.99 7.05
CA ASP A 83 10.84 -1.81 8.19
C ASP A 83 9.41 -2.12 7.79
N THR A 84 8.70 -2.84 8.65
CA THR A 84 7.26 -3.08 8.47
C THR A 84 6.49 -2.31 9.53
N VAL A 85 5.45 -1.61 9.09
CA VAL A 85 4.51 -0.86 9.92
C VAL A 85 3.16 -1.55 9.77
N ALA A 86 2.65 -2.09 10.87
CA ALA A 86 1.36 -2.77 10.86
C ALA A 86 0.22 -1.76 10.67
N ARG A 87 -0.94 -2.26 10.26
CA ARG A 87 -2.18 -1.47 10.21
C ARG A 87 -2.43 -0.76 11.54
N ASP A 88 -2.86 0.50 11.47
CA ASP A 88 -3.25 1.34 12.62
C ASP A 88 -2.14 1.45 13.68
N SER A 89 -0.88 1.38 13.24
CA SER A 89 0.30 1.46 14.09
C SER A 89 1.29 2.50 13.61
N GLU A 90 2.21 2.86 14.49
CA GLU A 90 3.25 3.85 14.23
C GLU A 90 4.56 3.39 14.87
N ARG A 91 5.68 3.87 14.31
CA ARG A 91 7.01 3.57 14.85
C ARG A 91 8.04 4.59 14.42
N THR A 92 9.06 4.71 15.25
CA THR A 92 10.31 5.39 14.93
C THR A 92 11.13 4.53 13.95
N LEU A 93 11.74 5.20 12.99
CA LEU A 93 12.68 4.66 12.01
C LEU A 93 14.10 5.12 12.39
N ASP A 94 15.12 4.56 11.74
CA ASP A 94 16.50 4.91 12.05
C ASP A 94 16.88 6.34 11.65
N GLY A 95 16.21 6.95 10.66
CA GLY A 95 16.55 8.27 10.11
C GLY A 95 17.90 8.31 9.35
N LEU A 96 18.61 7.20 9.25
CA LEU A 96 19.96 7.10 8.70
C LEU A 96 20.01 6.34 7.39
N SER A 97 18.99 5.51 7.13
CA SER A 97 18.89 4.68 5.93
C SER A 97 18.04 5.37 4.87
N LEU A 98 18.56 5.47 3.64
CA LEU A 98 17.83 6.04 2.52
C LEU A 98 16.72 5.08 2.10
N ALA A 99 15.45 5.48 2.26
CA ALA A 99 14.31 4.73 1.77
C ALA A 99 14.11 5.02 0.27
N TRP A 100 13.97 3.95 -0.52
CA TRP A 100 13.81 4.05 -1.98
C TRP A 100 12.46 3.50 -2.49
N LYS A 101 11.78 2.69 -1.69
CA LYS A 101 10.50 2.07 -2.04
C LYS A 101 9.65 1.82 -0.81
N VAL A 102 8.36 2.02 -0.93
CA VAL A 102 7.36 1.70 0.09
C VAL A 102 6.24 0.89 -0.56
N GLU A 103 5.85 -0.21 0.05
CA GLU A 103 4.78 -1.07 -0.41
C GLU A 103 3.65 -1.03 0.60
N VAL A 104 2.51 -0.48 0.20
CA VAL A 104 1.32 -0.37 1.04
C VAL A 104 0.41 -1.56 0.75
N TYR A 105 0.11 -2.34 1.78
CA TYR A 105 -0.67 -3.57 1.66
C TYR A 105 -2.16 -3.27 1.57
N CYS A 106 -2.76 -3.94 0.60
CA CYS A 106 -4.16 -4.00 0.23
C CYS A 106 -4.41 -5.47 -0.13
#